data_AF-A0A7W2RNQ6-F1
#
_entry.id   AF-A0A7W2RNQ6-F1
#
_cell.length_a   1.000
_cell.length_b   1.000
_cell.length_c   1.000
_cell.angle_alpha   90.00
_cell.angle_beta   90.00
_cell.angle_gamma   90.00
#
_symmetry.space_group_name_H-M   'P 1'
#
loop_
_entity.id
_entity.type
_entity.pdbx_description
1 polymer ?
#
loop_
_entity_poly.entity_id
_entity_poly.type
_entity_poly.pdbx_seq_one_letter_code
_entity_poly.pdbx_strand_id
1 'polypeptide(L)'
;MTQVWQCITADFKQRTRQQSFVVTLLAMSVLTLLFFPSPDAHYQTLVINGYRGIYNSAWLGICLAMLNVLFLPIICFYLVKNALELDRQSMTAELIAATPISKLTFLLAKWCTSVLILVSIVLVMLLSSIVIQLYYGESYHINLWALTWPQIVFVLPMLLAIAAIAIMFESIKWLKGGLGNVVYFFLWIGSIVQTIESVSGIGALLDHLEGEVAERFPLQQGDTNIGVNISNEANEINTFVWQGIEPTIAHLWAALPLLFICLSCLALAFIFFDRFSKNSIPENKPSSWLSFTLQTRVGGLLDTFFIALTKHFAFTRLLRLELKLILKGHSVYWFIGLLVLNIIQLFISQKLLISLVLPISWLWCVLVISQLGQLEKQFNTLELVTYSKQSSILQSLACYCAAWILLALVSMGSVVRFAGSAEWLLLVQLIIAISFTVSLAYFCGALTGTKRMFEVLYPALWYIGPIQTALYVDFFGVNSQASWQAGVPYYFVATSISLLMLTIRAKSTR
;
A
#
# COMPACT_ATOMS: atom_id res chain seq x y z
N MET A 1 4.50 -4.71 36.67
CA MET A 1 5.50 -4.95 35.59
C MET A 1 5.44 -6.36 35.02
N THR A 2 5.19 -7.40 35.83
CA THR A 2 5.04 -8.80 35.37
C THR A 2 3.96 -9.01 34.29
N GLN A 3 2.80 -8.35 34.42
CA GLN A 3 1.71 -8.47 33.44
C GLN A 3 2.03 -7.88 32.06
N VAL A 4 2.73 -6.73 32.00
CA VAL A 4 3.18 -6.11 30.74
C VAL A 4 4.12 -7.05 30.00
N TRP A 5 5.10 -7.57 30.72
CA TRP A 5 6.09 -8.49 30.18
C TRP A 5 5.46 -9.78 29.62
N GLN A 6 4.48 -10.34 30.33
CA GLN A 6 3.73 -11.51 29.85
C GLN A 6 2.94 -11.21 28.58
N CYS A 7 2.31 -10.04 28.49
CA CYS A 7 1.59 -9.62 27.29
C CYS A 7 2.54 -9.47 26.09
N ILE A 8 3.69 -8.80 26.29
CA ILE A 8 4.72 -8.62 25.25
C ILE A 8 5.24 -9.97 24.79
N THR A 9 5.63 -10.85 25.71
CA THR A 9 6.23 -12.15 25.34
C THR A 9 5.24 -13.06 24.62
N ALA A 10 3.96 -13.05 25.00
CA ALA A 10 2.93 -13.81 24.32
C ALA A 10 2.68 -13.28 22.90
N ASP A 11 2.45 -11.98 22.74
CA ASP A 11 2.19 -11.35 21.44
C ASP A 11 3.41 -11.46 20.51
N PHE A 12 4.62 -11.28 21.05
CA PHE A 12 5.87 -11.44 20.30
C PHE A 12 6.04 -12.88 19.79
N LYS A 13 5.84 -13.89 20.65
CA LYS A 13 5.90 -15.30 20.24
C LYS A 13 4.84 -15.65 19.21
N GLN A 14 3.62 -15.12 19.35
CA GLN A 14 2.54 -15.36 18.41
C GLN A 14 2.90 -14.83 17.02
N ARG A 15 3.42 -13.60 16.91
CA ARG A 15 3.73 -12.98 15.61
C ARG A 15 5.00 -13.53 14.97
N THR A 16 6.06 -13.75 15.75
CA THR A 16 7.33 -14.29 15.22
C THR A 16 7.24 -15.74 14.73
N ARG A 17 6.28 -16.51 15.25
CA ARG A 17 6.01 -17.88 14.78
C ARG A 17 5.14 -17.96 13.53
N GLN A 18 4.56 -16.85 13.07
CA GLN A 18 3.82 -16.84 11.81
C GLN A 18 4.79 -16.94 10.64
N GLN A 19 4.43 -17.73 9.62
CA GLN A 19 5.24 -17.86 8.40
C GLN A 19 5.47 -16.51 7.71
N SER A 20 4.50 -15.60 7.80
CA SER A 20 4.60 -14.23 7.28
C SER A 20 5.79 -13.46 7.85
N PHE A 21 6.15 -13.67 9.12
CA PHE A 21 7.28 -12.98 9.74
C PHE A 21 8.60 -13.39 9.09
N VAL A 22 8.85 -14.70 8.93
CA VAL A 22 10.07 -15.23 8.30
C VAL A 22 10.16 -14.80 6.83
N VAL A 23 9.05 -14.91 6.09
CA VAL A 23 8.98 -14.44 4.70
C VAL A 23 9.30 -12.95 4.60
N THR A 24 8.83 -12.14 5.57
CA THR A 24 9.15 -10.72 5.58
C THR A 24 10.63 -10.48 5.86
N LEU A 25 11.24 -11.15 6.85
CA LEU A 25 12.68 -10.99 7.10
C LEU A 25 13.52 -11.32 5.86
N LEU A 26 13.19 -12.39 5.13
CA LEU A 26 13.83 -12.74 3.87
C LEU A 26 13.61 -11.66 2.81
N ALA A 27 12.36 -11.21 2.64
CA ALA A 27 12.03 -10.15 1.68
C ALA A 27 12.77 -8.84 1.99
N MET A 28 12.98 -8.49 3.26
CA MET A 28 13.71 -7.30 3.68
C MET A 28 15.22 -7.45 3.43
N SER A 29 15.78 -8.65 3.59
CA SER A 29 17.16 -8.95 3.19
C SER A 29 17.35 -8.80 1.67
N VAL A 30 16.43 -9.35 0.88
CA VAL A 30 16.42 -9.18 -0.59
C VAL A 30 16.23 -7.71 -0.97
N LEU A 31 15.38 -6.97 -0.27
CA LEU A 31 15.20 -5.53 -0.50
C LEU A 31 16.50 -4.76 -0.26
N THR A 32 17.28 -5.11 0.78
CA THR A 32 18.61 -4.50 0.99
C THR A 32 19.57 -4.79 -0.16
N LEU A 33 19.54 -6.00 -0.74
CA LEU A 33 20.33 -6.32 -1.93
C LEU A 33 19.89 -5.49 -3.15
N LEU A 34 18.58 -5.26 -3.30
CA LEU A 34 18.06 -4.38 -4.35
C LEU A 34 18.45 -2.92 -4.13
N PHE A 35 18.50 -2.47 -2.87
CA PHE A 35 18.96 -1.12 -2.53
C PHE A 35 20.44 -0.89 -2.86
N PHE A 36 21.27 -1.91 -2.71
CA PHE A 36 22.70 -1.84 -3.01
C PHE A 36 23.09 -2.83 -4.12
N PRO A 37 22.83 -2.46 -5.38
CA PRO A 37 23.16 -3.31 -6.53
C PRO A 37 24.67 -3.54 -6.68
N SER A 38 25.03 -4.52 -7.52
CA SER A 38 26.42 -4.75 -7.89
C SER A 38 27.00 -3.50 -8.58
N PRO A 39 28.31 -3.22 -8.42
CA PRO A 39 28.97 -2.14 -9.15
C PRO A 39 28.79 -2.24 -10.68
N ASP A 40 28.64 -3.46 -11.21
CA ASP A 40 28.45 -3.72 -12.64
C ASP A 40 26.96 -3.70 -13.08
N ALA A 41 26.03 -3.39 -12.18
CA ALA A 41 24.61 -3.42 -12.49
C ALA A 41 24.17 -2.22 -13.34
N HIS A 42 23.24 -2.46 -14.28
CA HIS A 42 22.63 -1.43 -15.13
C HIS A 42 21.62 -0.51 -14.41
N TYR A 43 21.54 -0.60 -13.09
CA TYR A 43 20.69 0.27 -12.30
C TYR A 43 21.39 0.68 -11.02
N GLN A 44 21.09 1.90 -10.56
CA GLN A 44 21.55 2.40 -9.27
C GLN A 44 20.39 2.96 -8.47
N THR A 45 20.47 2.81 -7.15
CA THR A 45 19.40 3.22 -6.23
C THR A 45 19.65 4.61 -5.62
N LEU A 46 20.91 5.01 -5.49
CA LEU A 46 21.27 6.28 -4.88
C LEU A 46 22.52 6.83 -5.56
N VAL A 47 22.34 7.94 -6.25
CA VAL A 47 23.39 8.71 -6.94
C VAL A 47 23.25 10.15 -6.49
N ILE A 48 24.35 10.76 -6.04
CA ILE A 48 24.37 12.14 -5.55
C ILE A 48 25.24 12.95 -6.50
N ASN A 49 24.66 13.93 -7.20
CA ASN A 49 25.36 14.75 -8.19
C ASN A 49 26.15 13.93 -9.24
N GLY A 50 25.65 12.75 -9.65
CA GLY A 50 26.35 11.85 -10.57
C GLY A 50 27.45 10.96 -9.95
N TYR A 51 27.64 11.01 -8.62
CA TYR A 51 28.63 10.21 -7.90
C TYR A 51 27.98 9.20 -6.95
N ARG A 52 28.70 8.11 -6.71
CA ARG A 52 28.36 7.08 -5.71
C ARG A 52 29.53 6.90 -4.75
N GLY A 53 29.31 6.97 -3.45
CA GLY A 53 30.35 6.57 -2.49
C GLY A 53 30.69 5.08 -2.63
N ILE A 54 31.95 4.71 -2.38
CA ILE A 54 32.32 3.30 -2.30
C ILE A 54 31.53 2.59 -1.21
N TYR A 55 31.29 1.30 -1.35
CA TYR A 55 30.63 0.47 -0.35
C TYR A 55 31.53 0.20 0.85
N ASN A 56 31.72 1.25 1.66
CA ASN A 56 32.26 1.19 3.01
C ASN A 56 31.14 1.34 4.05
N SER A 57 31.47 1.12 5.32
CA SER A 57 30.50 1.15 6.41
C SER A 57 29.78 2.49 6.59
N ALA A 58 30.47 3.61 6.32
CA ALA A 58 29.90 4.94 6.45
C ALA A 58 28.83 5.20 5.37
N TRP A 59 29.18 4.95 4.11
CA TRP A 59 28.28 5.15 2.98
C TRP A 59 27.06 4.25 3.07
N LEU A 60 27.26 2.94 3.31
CA LEU A 60 26.17 1.99 3.46
C LEU A 60 25.26 2.33 4.64
N GLY A 61 25.83 2.77 5.77
CA GLY A 61 25.07 3.13 6.97
C GLY A 61 24.07 4.25 6.74
N ILE A 62 24.53 5.34 6.12
CA ILE A 62 23.69 6.52 5.85
C ILE A 62 22.74 6.29 4.69
N CYS A 63 23.19 5.70 3.58
CA CYS A 63 22.30 5.36 2.47
C CYS A 63 21.18 4.41 2.92
N LEU A 64 21.50 3.41 3.76
CA LEU A 64 20.48 2.49 4.27
C LEU A 64 19.49 3.22 5.18
N ALA A 65 19.95 4.12 6.05
CA ALA A 65 19.04 4.90 6.90
C ALA A 65 18.13 5.79 6.05
N MET A 66 18.68 6.41 5.02
CA MET A 66 17.97 7.28 4.12
C MET A 66 16.87 6.55 3.35
N LEU A 67 17.22 5.43 2.71
CA LEU A 67 16.26 4.56 2.02
C LEU A 67 15.23 3.98 2.99
N ASN A 68 15.63 3.64 4.22
CA ASN A 68 14.72 3.13 5.23
C ASN A 68 13.70 4.19 5.65
N VAL A 69 14.07 5.45 5.90
CA VAL A 69 13.09 6.47 6.27
C VAL A 69 12.14 6.79 5.12
N LEU A 70 12.61 6.73 3.87
CA LEU A 70 11.76 7.01 2.70
C LEU A 70 10.81 5.86 2.36
N PHE A 71 11.31 4.62 2.30
CA PHE A 71 10.55 3.48 1.76
C PHE A 71 10.06 2.48 2.81
N LEU A 72 10.70 2.38 3.97
CA LEU A 72 10.28 1.44 5.00
C LEU A 72 8.92 1.79 5.65
N PRO A 73 8.47 3.06 5.74
CA PRO A 73 7.21 3.35 6.43
C PRO A 73 5.99 2.64 5.87
N ILE A 74 5.86 2.58 4.54
CA ILE A 74 4.76 1.85 3.90
C ILE A 74 4.78 0.37 4.29
N ILE A 75 5.94 -0.28 4.21
CA ILE A 75 6.09 -1.71 4.53
C ILE A 75 5.81 -1.96 6.02
N CYS A 76 6.47 -1.20 6.89
CA CYS A 76 6.38 -1.36 8.34
C CYS A 76 4.96 -1.20 8.84
N PHE A 77 4.24 -0.17 8.39
CA PHE A 77 2.87 0.06 8.81
C PHE A 77 1.97 -1.13 8.49
N TYR A 78 1.98 -1.62 7.25
CA TYR A 78 1.13 -2.74 6.86
C TYR A 78 1.49 -4.06 7.56
N LEU A 79 2.74 -4.21 7.96
CA LEU A 79 3.21 -5.37 8.71
C LEU A 79 2.72 -5.36 10.16
N VAL A 80 2.85 -4.23 10.86
CA VAL A 80 2.43 -4.14 12.27
C VAL A 80 0.95 -3.83 12.43
N LYS A 81 0.28 -3.34 11.37
CA LYS A 81 -1.17 -3.14 11.33
C LYS A 81 -1.88 -4.48 11.36
N ASN A 82 -2.26 -4.86 12.57
CA ASN A 82 -3.25 -5.86 12.96
C ASN A 82 -3.12 -6.28 14.42
N ALA A 83 -2.38 -5.52 15.21
CA ALA A 83 -2.04 -5.86 16.57
C ALA A 83 -3.28 -6.16 17.43
N LEU A 84 -4.33 -5.36 17.27
CA LEU A 84 -5.60 -5.46 17.96
C LEU A 84 -6.60 -6.30 17.17
N GLU A 85 -6.51 -6.31 15.83
CA GLU A 85 -7.42 -7.08 15.00
C GLU A 85 -7.18 -8.58 15.05
N LEU A 86 -5.93 -9.01 15.20
CA LEU A 86 -5.60 -10.41 15.43
C LEU A 86 -6.35 -10.94 16.65
N ASP A 87 -6.39 -10.19 17.75
CA ASP A 87 -7.11 -10.59 18.97
C ASP A 87 -8.62 -10.70 18.74
N ARG A 88 -9.19 -9.89 17.83
CA ARG A 88 -10.61 -9.99 17.45
C ARG A 88 -10.86 -11.22 16.57
N GLN A 89 -10.00 -11.47 15.59
CA GLN A 89 -10.12 -12.59 14.66
C GLN A 89 -9.89 -13.94 15.35
N SER A 90 -8.98 -14.00 16.32
CA SER A 90 -8.76 -15.20 17.14
C SER A 90 -9.82 -15.42 18.21
N MET A 91 -10.87 -14.59 18.27
CA MET A 91 -11.94 -14.64 19.29
C MET A 91 -11.41 -14.55 20.74
N THR A 92 -10.21 -14.02 20.94
CA THR A 92 -9.60 -13.84 22.28
C THR A 92 -9.91 -12.48 22.87
N ALA A 93 -10.43 -11.55 22.07
CA ALA A 93 -10.79 -10.20 22.48
C ALA A 93 -11.74 -10.16 23.70
N GLU A 94 -12.71 -11.07 23.78
CA GLU A 94 -13.66 -11.15 24.91
C GLU A 94 -12.96 -11.62 26.20
N LEU A 95 -12.06 -12.61 26.09
CA LEU A 95 -11.24 -13.07 27.21
C LEU A 95 -10.34 -11.95 27.72
N ILE A 96 -9.70 -11.19 26.82
CA ILE A 96 -8.85 -10.05 27.17
C ILE A 96 -9.66 -8.93 27.83
N ALA A 97 -10.89 -8.68 27.36
CA ALA A 97 -11.79 -7.69 27.96
C ALA A 97 -12.16 -8.04 29.41
N ALA A 98 -12.30 -9.33 29.74
CA ALA A 98 -12.60 -9.83 31.09
C ALA A 98 -11.39 -9.83 32.05
N THR A 99 -10.16 -9.63 31.57
CA THR A 99 -8.97 -9.59 32.44
C THR A 99 -8.88 -8.31 33.29
N PRO A 100 -8.06 -8.27 34.35
CA PRO A 100 -7.82 -7.04 35.13
C PRO A 100 -6.82 -6.07 34.46
N ILE A 101 -6.31 -6.35 33.25
CA ILE A 101 -5.26 -5.55 32.60
C ILE A 101 -5.80 -4.16 32.20
N SER A 102 -5.11 -3.10 32.59
CA SER A 102 -5.52 -1.73 32.22
C SER A 102 -5.39 -1.47 30.71
N LYS A 103 -6.21 -0.56 30.19
CA LYS A 103 -6.19 -0.11 28.80
C LYS A 103 -4.80 0.38 28.35
N LEU A 104 -4.16 1.19 29.18
CA LEU A 104 -2.84 1.76 28.91
C LEU A 104 -1.78 0.65 28.85
N THR A 105 -1.77 -0.23 29.86
CA THR A 105 -0.85 -1.36 29.97
C THR A 105 -0.93 -2.27 28.73
N PHE A 106 -2.15 -2.55 28.27
CA PHE A 106 -2.39 -3.37 27.10
C PHE A 106 -1.89 -2.72 25.81
N LEU A 107 -2.22 -1.44 25.57
CA LEU A 107 -1.78 -0.73 24.37
C LEU A 107 -0.26 -0.54 24.32
N LEU A 108 0.39 -0.23 25.46
CA LEU A 108 1.84 -0.13 25.55
C LEU A 108 2.53 -1.47 25.25
N ALA A 109 1.97 -2.59 25.72
CA ALA A 109 2.50 -3.91 25.40
C ALA A 109 2.41 -4.22 23.89
N LYS A 110 1.27 -3.90 23.25
CA LYS A 110 1.08 -4.06 21.79
C LYS A 110 2.00 -3.13 20.99
N TRP A 111 2.23 -1.91 21.47
CA TRP A 111 3.16 -0.96 20.85
C TRP A 111 4.59 -1.45 20.94
N CYS A 112 5.06 -1.82 22.13
CA CYS A 112 6.40 -2.34 22.35
C CYS A 112 6.67 -3.59 21.49
N THR A 113 5.70 -4.52 21.42
CA THR A 113 5.82 -5.70 20.56
C THR A 113 5.96 -5.34 19.08
N SER A 114 5.18 -4.35 18.63
CA SER A 114 5.25 -3.86 17.24
C SER A 114 6.61 -3.21 16.96
N VAL A 115 7.14 -2.39 17.88
CA VAL A 115 8.49 -1.82 17.79
C VAL A 115 9.56 -2.91 17.72
N LEU A 116 9.50 -3.94 18.58
CA LEU A 116 10.47 -5.04 18.56
C LEU A 116 10.48 -5.79 17.22
N ILE A 117 9.31 -6.00 16.62
CA ILE A 117 9.20 -6.62 15.29
C ILE A 117 9.85 -5.73 14.23
N LEU A 118 9.58 -4.43 14.24
CA LEU A 118 10.16 -3.50 13.27
C LEU A 118 11.69 -3.38 13.43
N VAL A 119 12.19 -3.33 14.66
CA VAL A 119 13.62 -3.31 14.95
C VAL A 119 14.29 -4.60 14.47
N SER A 120 13.64 -5.76 14.61
CA SER A 120 14.19 -7.02 14.10
C SER A 120 14.35 -7.03 12.57
N ILE A 121 13.45 -6.35 11.85
CA ILE A 121 13.54 -6.18 10.40
C ILE A 121 14.74 -5.31 10.03
N VAL A 122 14.89 -4.15 10.66
CA VAL A 122 16.03 -3.25 10.40
C VAL A 122 17.35 -3.92 10.77
N LEU A 123 17.36 -4.74 11.82
CA LEU A 123 18.54 -5.53 12.19
C LEU A 123 18.93 -6.51 11.07
N VAL A 124 17.98 -7.22 10.47
CA VAL A 124 18.25 -8.10 9.31
C VAL A 124 18.76 -7.31 8.11
N MET A 125 18.21 -6.12 7.87
CA MET A 125 18.70 -5.24 6.80
C MET A 125 20.14 -4.76 7.06
N LEU A 126 20.48 -4.44 8.31
CA LEU A 126 21.84 -4.08 8.73
C LEU A 126 22.82 -5.25 8.60
N LEU A 127 22.41 -6.47 8.99
CA LEU A 127 23.24 -7.65 8.79
C LEU A 127 23.47 -7.90 7.28
N SER A 128 22.43 -7.69 6.47
CA SER A 128 22.55 -7.82 5.01
C SER A 128 23.50 -6.78 4.42
N SER A 129 23.52 -5.53 4.92
CA SER A 129 24.47 -4.52 4.42
C SER A 129 25.92 -4.84 4.79
N ILE A 130 26.18 -5.46 5.94
CA ILE A 130 27.52 -5.97 6.29
C ILE A 130 27.95 -7.07 5.29
N VAL A 131 27.06 -8.00 4.96
CA VAL A 131 27.33 -9.05 3.97
C VAL A 131 27.62 -8.43 2.60
N ILE A 132 26.85 -7.43 2.20
CA ILE A 132 27.06 -6.69 0.94
C ILE A 132 28.43 -6.02 0.89
N GLN A 133 28.83 -5.35 1.98
CA GLN A 133 30.12 -4.69 2.08
C GLN A 133 31.27 -5.68 1.85
N LEU A 134 31.20 -6.85 2.51
CA LEU A 134 32.21 -7.90 2.39
C LEU A 134 32.18 -8.61 1.03
N TYR A 135 30.99 -8.78 0.44
CA TYR A 135 30.81 -9.48 -0.82
C TYR A 135 31.33 -8.69 -2.01
N TYR A 136 31.00 -7.40 -2.11
CA TYR A 136 31.50 -6.55 -3.21
C TYR A 136 32.97 -6.16 -3.03
N GLY A 137 33.50 -6.20 -1.80
CA GLY A 137 34.94 -6.10 -1.55
C GLY A 137 35.56 -4.73 -1.82
N GLU A 138 34.77 -3.67 -2.04
CA GLU A 138 35.28 -2.29 -2.19
C GLU A 138 35.95 -1.78 -0.90
N SER A 139 35.52 -2.28 0.27
CA SER A 139 36.17 -2.05 1.56
C SER A 139 35.91 -3.18 2.55
N TYR A 140 36.97 -3.84 3.02
CA TYR A 140 36.86 -4.90 4.03
C TYR A 140 36.85 -4.39 5.49
N HIS A 141 37.05 -3.08 5.70
CA HIS A 141 37.07 -2.51 7.04
C HIS A 141 35.64 -2.25 7.53
N ILE A 142 35.18 -3.05 8.50
CA ILE A 142 33.84 -2.89 9.10
C ILE A 142 33.91 -1.93 10.29
N ASN A 143 33.24 -0.78 10.16
CA ASN A 143 32.96 0.11 11.28
C ASN A 143 31.48 -0.03 11.70
N LEU A 144 31.23 -0.78 12.78
CA LEU A 144 29.87 -1.05 13.29
C LEU A 144 29.15 0.22 13.74
N TRP A 145 29.88 1.21 14.27
CA TRP A 145 29.27 2.47 14.70
C TRP A 145 28.76 3.25 13.50
N ALA A 146 29.58 3.38 12.44
CA ALA A 146 29.21 4.09 11.21
C ALA A 146 27.97 3.50 10.53
N LEU A 147 27.75 2.19 10.64
CA LEU A 147 26.55 1.51 10.15
C LEU A 147 25.31 1.73 11.03
N THR A 148 25.49 1.73 12.36
CA THR A 148 24.37 1.63 13.31
C THR A 148 23.84 2.98 13.80
N TRP A 149 24.69 3.99 13.96
CA TRP A 149 24.25 5.29 14.48
C TRP A 149 23.18 5.97 13.60
N PRO A 150 23.23 5.94 12.25
CA PRO A 150 22.19 6.55 11.42
C PRO A 150 20.83 5.86 11.60
N GLN A 151 20.85 4.55 11.87
CA GLN A 151 19.65 3.76 12.13
C GLN A 151 19.03 4.12 13.49
N ILE A 152 19.87 4.37 14.49
CA ILE A 152 19.40 4.78 15.82
C ILE A 152 18.82 6.19 15.79
N VAL A 153 19.45 7.11 15.07
CA VAL A 153 19.07 8.53 15.07
C VAL A 153 17.89 8.83 14.14
N PHE A 154 17.85 8.24 12.95
CA PHE A 154 16.82 8.55 11.94
C PHE A 154 15.73 7.47 11.86
N VAL A 155 16.12 6.19 11.82
CA VAL A 155 15.19 5.09 11.57
C VAL A 155 14.39 4.74 12.83
N LEU A 156 15.03 4.63 13.99
CA LEU A 156 14.35 4.22 15.23
C LEU A 156 13.20 5.17 15.62
N PRO A 157 13.34 6.51 15.65
CA PRO A 157 12.21 7.41 15.94
C PRO A 157 11.05 7.25 14.96
N MET A 158 11.37 7.03 13.67
CA MET A 158 10.38 6.74 12.64
C MET A 158 9.64 5.42 12.93
N LEU A 159 10.35 4.33 13.32
CA LEU A 159 9.71 3.07 13.69
C LEU A 159 8.79 3.20 14.91
N LEU A 160 9.20 3.97 15.92
CA LEU A 160 8.39 4.25 17.12
C LEU A 160 7.08 4.94 16.73
N ALA A 161 7.17 5.96 15.87
CA ALA A 161 6.01 6.71 15.36
C ALA A 161 5.07 5.81 14.54
N ILE A 162 5.59 4.99 13.62
CA ILE A 162 4.76 4.08 12.81
C ILE A 162 4.02 3.07 13.67
N ALA A 163 4.69 2.47 14.65
CA ALA A 163 4.05 1.52 15.56
C ALA A 163 2.90 2.18 16.34
N ALA A 164 3.06 3.45 16.75
CA ALA A 164 2.01 4.22 17.40
C ALA A 164 0.86 4.56 16.45
N ILE A 165 1.17 4.99 15.22
CA ILE A 165 0.17 5.30 14.17
C ILE A 165 -0.65 4.05 13.84
N ALA A 166 -0.03 2.88 13.70
CA ALA A 166 -0.74 1.62 13.44
C ALA A 166 -1.76 1.29 14.54
N ILE A 167 -1.38 1.42 15.80
CA ILE A 167 -2.27 1.18 16.94
C ILE A 167 -3.38 2.23 17.02
N MET A 168 -3.09 3.49 16.72
CA MET A 168 -4.10 4.55 16.61
C MET A 168 -5.12 4.20 15.51
N PHE A 169 -4.67 3.82 14.33
CA PHE A 169 -5.53 3.45 13.21
C PHE A 169 -6.44 2.26 13.56
N GLU A 170 -5.93 1.26 14.28
CA GLU A 170 -6.72 0.11 14.72
C GLU A 170 -7.70 0.41 15.87
N SER A 171 -7.43 1.46 16.64
CA SER A 171 -8.28 1.93 17.73
C SER A 171 -9.48 2.73 17.24
N ILE A 172 -9.34 3.40 16.08
CA ILE A 172 -10.35 4.29 15.50
C ILE A 172 -11.24 3.50 14.50
N LYS A 173 -12.55 3.45 14.75
CA LYS A 173 -13.50 2.58 14.03
C LYS A 173 -13.46 2.67 12.50
N TRP A 174 -13.29 3.87 11.95
CA TRP A 174 -13.30 4.12 10.50
C TRP A 174 -11.92 3.96 9.84
N LEU A 175 -10.82 4.11 10.59
CA LEU A 175 -9.44 3.89 10.11
C LEU A 175 -8.99 2.44 10.23
N LYS A 176 -9.69 1.64 11.03
CA LYS A 176 -9.41 0.21 11.21
C LYS A 176 -9.50 -0.58 9.89
N GLY A 177 -10.44 -0.20 9.02
CA GLY A 177 -10.71 -0.89 7.75
C GLY A 177 -9.78 -0.47 6.61
N GLY A 178 -10.21 -0.76 5.38
CA GLY A 178 -9.47 -0.44 4.16
C GLY A 178 -9.28 1.06 3.92
N LEU A 179 -10.22 1.91 4.39
CA LEU A 179 -10.07 3.37 4.29
C LEU A 179 -8.78 3.85 4.97
N GLY A 180 -8.44 3.29 6.13
CA GLY A 180 -7.18 3.64 6.80
C GLY A 180 -5.94 3.13 6.07
N ASN A 181 -6.04 2.10 5.21
CA ASN A 181 -4.91 1.70 4.35
C ASN A 181 -4.65 2.81 3.32
N VAL A 182 -5.70 3.23 2.61
CA VAL A 182 -5.60 4.29 1.61
C VAL A 182 -5.14 5.62 2.22
N VAL A 183 -5.70 6.02 3.38
CA VAL A 183 -5.26 7.23 4.09
C VAL A 183 -3.79 7.16 4.47
N TYR A 184 -3.32 6.01 4.96
CA TYR A 184 -1.91 5.86 5.32
C TYR A 184 -0.99 5.95 4.10
N PHE A 185 -1.40 5.42 2.95
CA PHE A 185 -0.64 5.58 1.70
C PHE A 185 -0.41 7.06 1.36
N PHE A 186 -1.44 7.90 1.46
CA PHE A 186 -1.31 9.34 1.23
C PHE A 186 -0.46 10.04 2.30
N LEU A 187 -0.60 9.63 3.56
CA LEU A 187 0.27 10.13 4.64
C LEU A 187 1.75 9.80 4.36
N TRP A 188 2.04 8.61 3.86
CA TRP A 188 3.39 8.19 3.49
C TRP A 188 3.95 8.99 2.31
N ILE A 189 3.19 9.18 1.24
CA ILE A 189 3.60 10.02 0.10
C ILE A 189 3.91 11.45 0.57
N GLY A 190 3.04 12.04 1.40
CA GLY A 190 3.28 13.35 1.99
C GLY A 190 4.54 13.38 2.87
N SER A 191 4.80 12.30 3.62
CA SER A 191 6.01 12.21 4.46
C SER A 191 7.30 12.15 3.64
N ILE A 192 7.28 11.55 2.44
CA ILE A 192 8.46 11.52 1.55
C ILE A 192 8.83 12.94 1.14
N VAL A 193 7.86 13.70 0.62
CA VAL A 193 8.06 15.09 0.19
C VAL A 193 8.59 15.92 1.35
N GLN A 194 7.95 15.82 2.52
CA GLN A 194 8.38 16.53 3.72
C GLN A 194 9.81 16.15 4.16
N THR A 195 10.19 14.87 4.05
CA THR A 195 11.50 14.37 4.48
C THR A 195 12.63 14.82 3.55
N ILE A 196 12.35 14.93 2.26
CA ILE A 196 13.33 15.38 1.27
C ILE A 196 13.53 16.90 1.39
N GLU A 197 12.43 17.66 1.52
CA GLU A 197 12.48 19.13 1.62
C GLU A 197 12.83 19.65 3.03
N SER A 198 12.99 18.77 4.02
CA SER A 198 13.24 19.20 5.40
C SER A 198 14.65 19.73 5.61
N VAL A 199 14.76 20.91 6.25
CA VAL A 199 16.01 21.56 6.68
C VAL A 199 16.73 20.80 7.82
N SER A 200 16.22 19.64 8.23
CA SER A 200 16.82 18.81 9.28
C SER A 200 16.60 17.33 8.98
N GLY A 201 17.36 16.43 9.60
CA GLY A 201 17.20 15.00 9.35
C GLY A 201 17.79 14.60 8.01
N ILE A 202 17.01 13.93 7.16
CA ILE A 202 17.49 13.38 5.89
C ILE A 202 17.65 14.44 4.80
N GLY A 203 16.74 15.40 4.67
CA GLY A 203 16.92 16.50 3.70
C GLY A 203 18.22 17.27 3.93
N ALA A 204 18.53 17.63 5.18
CA ALA A 204 19.81 18.25 5.51
C ALA A 204 21.04 17.37 5.24
N LEU A 205 20.92 16.03 5.41
CA LEU A 205 22.01 15.10 5.06
C LEU A 205 22.23 15.02 3.56
N LEU A 206 21.15 15.05 2.78
CA LEU A 206 21.22 15.13 1.32
C LEU A 206 21.92 16.41 0.88
N ASP A 207 21.47 17.57 1.36
CA ASP A 207 22.05 18.87 1.02
C ASP A 207 23.55 18.90 1.36
N HIS A 208 23.94 18.32 2.50
CA HIS A 208 25.33 18.22 2.90
C HIS A 208 26.15 17.33 1.96
N LEU A 209 25.63 16.16 1.59
CA LEU A 209 26.29 15.24 0.66
C LEU A 209 26.41 15.86 -0.74
N GLU A 210 25.37 16.54 -1.22
CA GLU A 210 25.40 17.26 -2.48
C GLU A 210 26.46 18.36 -2.47
N GLY A 211 26.52 19.15 -1.39
CA GLY A 211 27.55 20.18 -1.19
C GLY A 211 28.97 19.59 -1.16
N GLU A 212 29.19 18.52 -0.42
CA GLU A 212 30.49 17.85 -0.31
C GLU A 212 30.97 17.30 -1.66
N VAL A 213 30.06 16.71 -2.45
CA VAL A 213 30.36 16.24 -3.81
C VAL A 213 30.67 17.43 -4.73
N ALA A 214 29.90 18.52 -4.65
CA ALA A 214 30.09 19.70 -5.46
C ALA A 214 31.42 20.42 -5.17
N GLU A 215 31.84 20.47 -3.90
CA GLU A 215 33.13 21.05 -3.50
C GLU A 215 34.32 20.20 -3.97
N ARG A 216 34.19 18.87 -3.91
CA ARG A 216 35.25 17.95 -4.35
C ARG A 216 35.36 17.82 -5.86
N PHE A 217 34.24 17.90 -6.57
CA PHE A 217 34.14 17.68 -8.00
C PHE A 217 33.37 18.80 -8.73
N PRO A 218 33.89 20.05 -8.75
CA PRO A 218 33.18 21.19 -9.30
C PRO A 218 33.00 21.17 -10.84
N LEU A 219 33.74 20.32 -11.54
CA LEU A 219 33.79 20.27 -13.02
C LEU A 219 32.81 19.28 -13.65
N GLN A 220 32.16 18.41 -12.87
CA GLN A 220 31.25 17.36 -13.35
C GLN A 220 30.07 17.24 -12.38
N GLN A 221 29.08 18.13 -12.53
CA GLN A 221 27.82 18.03 -11.77
C GLN A 221 26.82 17.21 -12.58
N GLY A 222 26.38 16.08 -12.03
CA GLY A 222 25.27 15.28 -12.56
C GLY A 222 23.99 15.46 -11.76
N ASP A 223 22.98 14.65 -12.05
CA ASP A 223 21.71 14.67 -11.32
C ASP A 223 21.79 13.85 -10.01
N THR A 224 21.16 14.33 -8.95
CA THR A 224 20.86 13.53 -7.76
C THR A 224 19.60 12.70 -7.98
N ASN A 225 19.71 11.40 -7.76
CA ASN A 225 18.61 10.45 -7.91
C ASN A 225 18.51 9.55 -6.67
N ILE A 226 17.32 9.53 -6.06
CA ILE A 226 16.97 8.68 -4.93
C ILE A 226 15.85 7.75 -5.38
N GLY A 227 16.19 6.49 -5.64
CA GLY A 227 15.30 5.50 -6.24
C GLY A 227 15.99 4.74 -7.37
N VAL A 228 15.31 3.75 -7.93
CA VAL A 228 15.87 2.92 -9.01
C VAL A 228 15.94 3.73 -10.30
N ASN A 229 17.15 4.12 -10.69
CA ASN A 229 17.44 4.70 -11.99
C ASN A 229 18.07 3.62 -12.87
N ILE A 230 17.46 3.36 -14.04
CA ILE A 230 17.99 2.44 -15.04
C ILE A 230 18.75 3.28 -16.05
N SER A 231 20.08 3.17 -16.05
CA SER A 231 20.91 3.87 -17.02
C SER A 231 20.92 3.09 -18.34
N ASN A 232 20.44 3.72 -19.42
CA ASN A 232 20.48 3.14 -20.76
C ASN A 232 21.88 3.19 -21.40
N GLU A 233 22.76 4.01 -20.84
CA GLU A 233 24.15 4.13 -21.25
C GLU A 233 25.02 3.78 -20.04
N ALA A 234 26.04 2.96 -20.26
CA ALA A 234 27.04 2.58 -19.25
C ALA A 234 27.95 3.78 -18.93
N ASN A 235 27.36 4.87 -18.43
CA ASN A 235 28.13 5.90 -17.78
C ASN A 235 28.73 5.26 -16.53
N GLU A 236 30.04 5.03 -16.56
CA GLU A 236 30.83 4.65 -15.40
C GLU A 236 30.57 5.70 -14.32
N ILE A 237 29.71 5.37 -13.36
CA ILE A 237 29.37 6.29 -12.29
C ILE A 237 30.61 6.45 -11.42
N ASN A 238 31.08 7.69 -11.34
CA ASN A 238 32.29 8.00 -10.63
C ASN A 238 32.11 7.67 -9.15
N THR A 239 33.07 6.93 -8.60
CA THR A 239 33.07 6.57 -7.19
C THR A 239 34.03 7.41 -6.37
N PHE A 240 33.69 7.68 -5.12
CA PHE A 240 34.59 8.37 -4.19
C PHE A 240 34.56 7.75 -2.79
N VAL A 241 35.62 8.00 -2.01
CA VAL A 241 35.69 7.55 -0.62
C VAL A 241 35.00 8.56 0.29
N TRP A 242 33.91 8.13 0.92
CA TRP A 242 33.21 8.95 1.90
C TRP A 242 33.42 8.40 3.32
N GLN A 243 33.92 9.25 4.23
CA GLN A 243 34.28 8.84 5.59
C GLN A 243 33.12 8.93 6.59
N GLY A 244 31.98 9.45 6.15
CA GLY A 244 30.82 9.68 7.01
C GLY A 244 30.90 11.00 7.78
N ILE A 245 29.86 11.23 8.57
CA ILE A 245 29.68 12.41 9.43
C ILE A 245 29.57 11.94 10.87
N GLU A 246 30.06 12.74 11.82
CA GLU A 246 29.86 12.45 13.24
C GLU A 246 28.45 12.84 13.72
N PRO A 247 27.83 12.05 14.60
CA PRO A 247 26.49 12.34 15.10
C PRO A 247 26.48 13.61 15.97
N THR A 248 26.02 14.72 15.40
CA THR A 248 25.80 15.98 16.12
C THR A 248 24.47 16.00 16.87
N ILE A 249 24.38 16.81 17.94
CA ILE A 249 23.14 17.08 18.70
C ILE A 249 22.00 17.57 17.80
N ALA A 250 22.30 18.30 16.72
CA ALA A 250 21.32 18.75 15.73
C ALA A 250 20.50 17.60 15.12
N HIS A 251 21.13 16.46 14.86
CA HIS A 251 20.44 15.27 14.32
C HIS A 251 19.46 14.66 15.33
N LEU A 252 19.74 14.77 16.64
CA LEU A 252 18.81 14.33 17.68
C LEU A 252 17.59 15.26 17.80
N TRP A 253 17.78 16.57 17.62
CA TRP A 253 16.67 17.52 17.57
C TRP A 253 15.71 17.22 16.41
N ALA A 254 16.25 16.77 15.27
CA ALA A 254 15.44 16.36 14.11
C ALA A 254 14.51 15.17 14.41
N ALA A 255 14.78 14.36 15.44
CA ALA A 255 13.95 13.23 15.84
C ALA A 255 12.73 13.62 16.72
N LEU A 256 12.76 14.79 17.36
CA LEU A 256 11.71 15.21 18.30
C LEU A 256 10.31 15.30 17.69
N PRO A 257 10.10 15.80 16.46
CA PRO A 257 8.78 15.82 15.83
C PRO A 257 8.17 14.41 15.73
N LEU A 258 8.97 13.40 15.35
CA LEU A 258 8.52 12.01 15.27
C LEU A 258 8.16 11.43 16.64
N LEU A 259 8.95 11.74 17.68
CA LEU A 259 8.65 11.33 19.05
C LEU A 259 7.36 12.00 19.57
N PHE A 260 7.13 13.26 19.24
CA PHE A 260 5.88 13.96 19.56
C PHE A 260 4.69 13.29 18.87
N ILE A 261 4.80 13.00 17.56
CA ILE A 261 3.79 12.26 16.80
C ILE A 261 3.51 10.89 17.45
N CYS A 262 4.55 10.17 17.88
CA CYS A 262 4.42 8.89 18.57
C CYS A 262 3.58 9.03 19.85
N LEU A 263 3.91 9.99 20.72
CA LEU A 263 3.18 10.24 21.96
C LEU A 263 1.72 10.67 21.70
N SER A 264 1.49 11.58 20.75
CA SER A 264 0.15 12.01 20.36
C SER A 264 -0.70 10.86 19.82
N CYS A 265 -0.13 9.99 18.98
CA CYS A 265 -0.84 8.83 18.44
C CYS A 265 -1.20 7.81 19.54
N LEU A 266 -0.30 7.56 20.50
CA LEU A 266 -0.60 6.70 21.65
C LEU A 266 -1.68 7.29 22.56
N ALA A 267 -1.67 8.61 22.77
CA ALA A 267 -2.72 9.28 23.52
C ALA A 267 -4.08 9.16 22.81
N LEU A 268 -4.12 9.38 21.49
CA LEU A 268 -5.34 9.21 20.69
C LEU A 268 -5.81 7.75 20.70
N ALA A 269 -4.91 6.78 20.55
CA ALA A 269 -5.25 5.36 20.69
C ALA A 269 -5.86 5.07 22.07
N PHE A 270 -5.28 5.62 23.14
CA PHE A 270 -5.82 5.51 24.50
C PHE A 270 -7.17 6.21 24.67
N ILE A 271 -7.51 7.24 23.90
CA ILE A 271 -8.84 7.84 23.97
C ILE A 271 -9.86 6.94 23.24
N PHE A 272 -9.58 6.56 21.99
CA PHE A 272 -10.55 5.89 21.13
C PHE A 272 -10.72 4.39 21.35
N PHE A 273 -9.75 3.70 21.96
CA PHE A 273 -9.81 2.23 22.07
C PHE A 273 -10.91 1.75 23.04
N ASP A 274 -12.00 1.18 22.52
CA ASP A 274 -13.15 0.75 23.34
C ASP A 274 -12.91 -0.55 24.16
N ARG A 275 -11.66 -1.05 24.30
CA ARG A 275 -11.30 -2.30 25.01
C ARG A 275 -12.18 -3.51 24.64
N PHE A 276 -12.52 -3.62 23.37
CA PHE A 276 -13.39 -4.68 22.82
C PHE A 276 -14.82 -4.75 23.43
N SER A 277 -15.22 -3.79 24.26
CA SER A 277 -16.53 -3.77 24.93
C SER A 277 -17.71 -3.54 23.98
N LYS A 278 -17.48 -2.78 22.90
CA LYS A 278 -18.50 -2.46 21.88
C LYS A 278 -18.36 -3.38 20.66
N ASN A 279 -18.46 -4.70 20.87
CA ASN A 279 -18.98 -5.60 19.84
C ASN A 279 -20.49 -5.76 20.08
N SER A 280 -21.23 -4.65 20.07
CA SER A 280 -22.67 -4.77 19.91
C SER A 280 -22.88 -5.40 18.53
N ILE A 281 -23.49 -6.59 18.49
CA ILE A 281 -24.29 -7.05 17.35
C ILE A 281 -24.87 -5.80 16.69
N PRO A 282 -24.68 -5.57 15.37
CA PRO A 282 -25.08 -4.31 14.76
C PRO A 282 -26.55 -4.05 15.08
N GLU A 283 -26.79 -3.16 16.04
CA GLU A 283 -28.10 -2.59 16.23
C GLU A 283 -28.36 -1.86 14.92
N ASN A 284 -29.33 -2.37 14.16
CA ASN A 284 -29.95 -1.66 13.05
C ASN A 284 -30.53 -0.37 13.65
N LYS A 285 -29.69 0.64 13.87
CA LYS A 285 -30.16 1.99 14.10
C LYS A 285 -30.97 2.33 12.86
N PRO A 286 -32.25 2.71 13.00
CA PRO A 286 -33.07 3.05 11.85
C PRO A 286 -32.34 4.18 11.12
N SER A 287 -31.84 3.85 9.94
CA SER A 287 -31.25 4.83 9.04
C SER A 287 -32.28 5.95 8.86
N SER A 288 -31.85 7.22 8.93
CA SER A 288 -32.71 8.40 8.73
C SER A 288 -33.75 8.12 7.65
N TRP A 289 -35.02 8.46 7.89
CA TRP A 289 -36.13 8.12 7.01
C TRP A 289 -35.79 8.37 5.53
N LEU A 290 -35.15 9.50 5.21
CA LEU A 290 -34.65 9.82 3.86
C LEU A 290 -33.70 8.78 3.24
N SER A 291 -32.74 8.27 4.02
CA SER A 291 -31.82 7.22 3.56
C SER A 291 -32.52 5.88 3.37
N PHE A 292 -33.50 5.54 4.21
CA PHE A 292 -34.32 4.34 4.03
C PHE A 292 -35.21 4.47 2.78
N THR A 293 -35.89 5.60 2.57
CA THR A 293 -36.74 5.81 1.39
C THR A 293 -35.94 5.84 0.10
N LEU A 294 -34.79 6.51 0.05
CA LEU A 294 -33.92 6.51 -1.13
C LEU A 294 -33.34 5.11 -1.42
N GLN A 295 -32.89 4.39 -0.39
CA GLN A 295 -32.32 3.06 -0.56
C GLN A 295 -33.38 2.02 -0.98
N THR A 296 -34.61 2.14 -0.50
CA THR A 296 -35.74 1.26 -0.88
C THR A 296 -36.34 1.62 -2.24
N ARG A 297 -36.46 2.90 -2.61
CA ARG A 297 -36.96 3.30 -3.94
C ARG A 297 -35.93 3.07 -5.04
N VAL A 298 -34.70 3.55 -4.88
CA VAL A 298 -33.65 3.38 -5.89
C VAL A 298 -33.24 1.92 -5.96
N GLY A 299 -33.08 1.25 -4.81
CA GLY A 299 -32.81 -0.18 -4.75
C GLY A 299 -33.95 -1.03 -5.34
N GLY A 300 -35.21 -0.69 -5.06
CA GLY A 300 -36.38 -1.40 -5.59
C GLY A 300 -36.60 -1.19 -7.10
N LEU A 301 -36.37 0.03 -7.61
CA LEU A 301 -36.43 0.34 -9.05
C LEU A 301 -35.30 -0.33 -9.82
N LEU A 302 -34.07 -0.28 -9.28
CA LEU A 302 -32.94 -1.03 -9.85
C LEU A 302 -33.21 -2.53 -9.78
N ASP A 303 -33.68 -3.07 -8.66
CA ASP A 303 -34.00 -4.49 -8.54
C ASP A 303 -35.06 -4.92 -9.56
N THR A 304 -36.14 -4.16 -9.75
CA THR A 304 -37.18 -4.48 -10.73
C THR A 304 -36.68 -4.38 -12.17
N PHE A 305 -35.90 -3.33 -12.50
CA PHE A 305 -35.26 -3.19 -13.82
C PHE A 305 -34.26 -4.33 -14.09
N PHE A 306 -33.40 -4.65 -13.12
CA PHE A 306 -32.45 -5.76 -13.21
C PHE A 306 -33.17 -7.12 -13.26
N ILE A 307 -34.28 -7.31 -12.57
CA ILE A 307 -35.10 -8.54 -12.65
C ILE A 307 -35.67 -8.72 -14.04
N ALA A 308 -36.15 -7.66 -14.69
CA ALA A 308 -36.65 -7.72 -16.06
C ALA A 308 -35.52 -8.10 -17.05
N LEU A 309 -34.34 -7.49 -16.91
CA LEU A 309 -33.21 -7.67 -17.83
C LEU A 309 -32.52 -9.05 -17.72
N THR A 310 -32.64 -9.74 -16.57
CA THR A 310 -31.83 -10.94 -16.27
C THR A 310 -32.61 -12.25 -16.18
N LYS A 311 -33.89 -12.26 -16.57
CA LYS A 311 -34.76 -13.44 -16.51
C LYS A 311 -34.35 -14.60 -17.44
N HIS A 312 -33.54 -14.34 -18.48
CA HIS A 312 -33.37 -15.31 -19.58
C HIS A 312 -32.19 -16.28 -19.41
N PHE A 313 -31.13 -15.94 -18.66
CA PHE A 313 -29.96 -16.82 -18.48
C PHE A 313 -29.55 -16.99 -17.01
N ALA A 314 -29.09 -18.19 -16.64
CA ALA A 314 -28.59 -18.49 -15.30
C ALA A 314 -27.37 -17.61 -14.93
N PHE A 315 -26.50 -17.33 -15.91
CA PHE A 315 -25.32 -16.46 -15.74
C PHE A 315 -25.71 -15.01 -15.46
N THR A 316 -26.68 -14.44 -16.20
CA THR A 316 -27.12 -13.06 -15.99
C THR A 316 -27.77 -12.87 -14.62
N ARG A 317 -28.49 -13.89 -14.12
CA ARG A 317 -29.03 -13.88 -12.75
C ARG A 317 -27.91 -13.84 -11.71
N LEU A 318 -26.83 -14.61 -11.93
CA LEU A 318 -25.71 -14.67 -11.00
C LEU A 318 -24.88 -13.37 -11.05
N LEU A 319 -24.62 -12.83 -12.23
CA LEU A 319 -24.00 -11.51 -12.44
C LEU A 319 -24.73 -10.41 -11.67
N ARG A 320 -26.06 -10.39 -11.73
CA ARG A 320 -26.88 -9.45 -10.97
C ARG A 320 -26.70 -9.61 -9.46
N LEU A 321 -26.68 -10.84 -8.97
CA LEU A 321 -26.52 -11.10 -7.53
C LEU A 321 -25.14 -10.66 -7.04
N GLU A 322 -24.08 -10.91 -7.82
CA GLU A 322 -22.72 -10.44 -7.53
C GLU A 322 -22.64 -8.91 -7.56
N LEU A 323 -23.22 -8.25 -8.56
CA LEU A 323 -23.27 -6.78 -8.64
C LEU A 323 -24.04 -6.18 -7.46
N LYS A 324 -25.15 -6.80 -7.07
CA LYS A 324 -25.91 -6.39 -5.87
C LYS A 324 -25.09 -6.59 -4.60
N LEU A 325 -24.34 -7.67 -4.50
CA LEU A 325 -23.50 -7.96 -3.34
C LEU A 325 -22.40 -6.89 -3.18
N ILE A 326 -21.72 -6.56 -4.28
CA ILE A 326 -20.68 -5.52 -4.32
C ILE A 326 -21.23 -4.14 -3.93
N LEU A 327 -22.43 -3.79 -4.39
CA LEU A 327 -23.04 -2.48 -4.11
C LEU A 327 -23.75 -2.40 -2.75
N LYS A 328 -24.11 -3.54 -2.14
CA LYS A 328 -24.88 -3.58 -0.89
C LYS A 328 -23.99 -3.25 0.31
N GLY A 329 -24.44 -2.30 1.12
CA GLY A 329 -23.74 -1.87 2.34
C GLY A 329 -23.05 -0.50 2.22
N HIS A 330 -23.05 0.10 1.03
CA HIS A 330 -22.56 1.46 0.82
C HIS A 330 -23.63 2.51 1.15
N SER A 331 -23.19 3.66 1.66
CA SER A 331 -24.06 4.79 1.98
C SER A 331 -24.56 5.47 0.71
N VAL A 332 -25.72 6.15 0.80
CA VAL A 332 -26.27 6.94 -0.32
C VAL A 332 -25.26 7.99 -0.80
N TYR A 333 -24.46 8.55 0.10
CA TYR A 333 -23.40 9.51 -0.23
C TYR A 333 -22.33 8.94 -1.18
N TRP A 334 -22.03 7.64 -1.10
CA TRP A 334 -21.09 7.01 -2.01
C TRP A 334 -21.61 7.03 -3.45
N PHE A 335 -22.90 6.77 -3.65
CA PHE A 335 -23.56 6.85 -4.96
C PHE A 335 -23.66 8.29 -5.49
N ILE A 336 -23.97 9.25 -4.61
CA ILE A 336 -23.97 10.68 -4.97
C ILE A 336 -22.57 11.09 -5.46
N GLY A 337 -21.51 10.69 -4.75
CA GLY A 337 -20.14 10.93 -5.16
C GLY A 337 -19.82 10.37 -6.55
N LEU A 338 -20.24 9.13 -6.84
CA LEU A 338 -20.06 8.50 -8.15
C LEU A 338 -20.77 9.29 -9.27
N LEU A 339 -22.00 9.74 -9.02
CA LEU A 339 -22.78 10.53 -9.97
C LEU A 339 -22.10 11.88 -10.23
N VAL A 340 -21.67 12.60 -9.19
CA VAL A 340 -20.96 13.87 -9.31
C VAL A 340 -19.66 13.70 -10.10
N LEU A 341 -18.88 12.67 -9.81
CA LEU A 341 -17.64 12.38 -10.54
C LEU A 341 -17.90 12.10 -12.03
N ASN A 342 -18.97 11.38 -12.37
CA ASN A 342 -19.35 11.14 -13.76
C ASN A 342 -19.78 12.42 -14.48
N ILE A 343 -20.52 13.31 -13.81
CA ILE A 343 -20.88 14.62 -14.38
C ILE A 343 -19.59 15.43 -14.65
N ILE A 344 -18.65 15.47 -13.71
CA ILE A 344 -17.39 16.20 -13.88
C ILE A 344 -16.60 15.66 -15.09
N GLN A 345 -16.58 14.34 -15.29
CA GLN A 345 -15.88 13.73 -16.43
C GLN A 345 -16.38 14.23 -17.80
N LEU A 346 -17.67 14.58 -17.92
CA LEU A 346 -18.27 15.08 -19.16
C LEU A 346 -17.79 16.49 -19.53
N PHE A 347 -17.55 17.36 -18.54
CA PHE A 347 -17.33 18.79 -18.76
C PHE A 347 -15.88 19.28 -18.65
N ILE A 348 -14.98 18.51 -18.03
CA ILE A 348 -13.60 18.96 -17.79
C ILE A 348 -12.77 19.00 -19.09
N SER A 349 -11.50 19.44 -19.10
CA SER A 349 -10.64 19.28 -20.28
C SER A 349 -10.13 17.84 -20.41
N GLN A 350 -9.86 17.36 -21.62
CA GLN A 350 -9.47 15.97 -21.86
C GLN A 350 -8.12 15.61 -21.21
N LYS A 351 -7.16 16.54 -21.20
CA LYS A 351 -5.87 16.34 -20.52
C LYS A 351 -6.08 16.10 -19.01
N LEU A 352 -6.88 16.94 -18.36
CA LEU A 352 -7.20 16.79 -16.93
C LEU A 352 -8.08 15.57 -16.63
N LEU A 353 -8.92 15.17 -17.59
CA LEU A 353 -9.76 13.99 -17.49
C LEU A 353 -8.89 12.74 -17.28
N ILE A 354 -7.90 12.53 -18.15
CA ILE A 354 -7.06 11.33 -18.17
C ILE A 354 -6.02 11.38 -17.04
N SER A 355 -5.40 12.54 -16.81
CA SER A 355 -4.31 12.64 -15.83
C SER A 355 -4.78 12.63 -14.37
N LEU A 356 -6.02 13.06 -14.09
CA LEU A 356 -6.44 13.32 -12.71
C LEU A 356 -7.87 12.83 -12.39
N VAL A 357 -8.89 13.28 -13.12
CA VAL A 357 -10.30 12.99 -12.74
C VAL A 357 -10.64 11.51 -12.83
N LEU A 358 -10.23 10.86 -13.91
CA LEU A 358 -10.49 9.44 -14.13
C LEU A 358 -9.72 8.57 -13.09
N PRO A 359 -8.42 8.77 -12.84
CA PRO A 359 -7.72 8.13 -11.73
C PRO A 359 -8.42 8.32 -10.37
N ILE A 360 -8.84 9.54 -10.02
CA ILE A 360 -9.54 9.81 -8.75
C ILE A 360 -10.87 9.06 -8.68
N SER A 361 -11.61 8.97 -9.78
CA SER A 361 -12.88 8.24 -9.83
C SER A 361 -12.71 6.75 -9.54
N TRP A 362 -11.59 6.16 -9.97
CA TRP A 362 -11.30 4.76 -9.67
C TRP A 362 -10.80 4.58 -8.24
N LEU A 363 -10.05 5.54 -7.70
CA LEU A 363 -9.65 5.55 -6.30
C LEU A 363 -10.87 5.53 -5.35
N TRP A 364 -11.96 6.21 -5.73
CA TRP A 364 -13.25 6.17 -5.01
C TRP A 364 -13.86 4.75 -4.90
N CYS A 365 -13.53 3.87 -5.84
CA CYS A 365 -14.06 2.50 -5.92
C CYS A 365 -13.09 1.45 -5.36
N VAL A 366 -11.89 1.83 -4.90
CA VAL A 366 -10.86 0.91 -4.41
C VAL A 366 -11.37 0.02 -3.28
N LEU A 367 -12.10 0.58 -2.32
CA LEU A 367 -12.64 -0.16 -1.16
C LEU A 367 -13.77 -1.13 -1.52
N VAL A 368 -14.38 -0.93 -2.68
CA VAL A 368 -15.45 -1.79 -3.21
C VAL A 368 -14.81 -2.96 -3.96
N ILE A 369 -13.82 -2.64 -4.81
CA ILE A 369 -13.09 -3.58 -5.64
C ILE A 369 -12.13 -4.45 -4.80
N SER A 370 -11.59 -3.93 -3.70
CA SER A 370 -10.69 -4.68 -2.82
C SER A 370 -11.34 -5.92 -2.20
N GLN A 371 -12.68 -5.98 -2.15
CA GLN A 371 -13.43 -7.09 -1.56
C GLN A 371 -13.50 -8.32 -2.47
N LEU A 372 -13.16 -8.19 -3.74
CA LEU A 372 -13.25 -9.26 -4.72
C LEU A 372 -12.36 -10.45 -4.33
N GLY A 373 -12.87 -11.67 -4.51
CA GLY A 373 -12.11 -12.91 -4.31
C GLY A 373 -11.95 -13.39 -2.87
N GLN A 374 -12.45 -12.64 -1.88
CA GLN A 374 -12.31 -12.97 -0.45
C GLN A 374 -13.62 -12.94 0.35
N LEU A 375 -14.73 -12.49 -0.24
CA LEU A 375 -16.02 -12.33 0.46
C LEU A 375 -16.49 -13.65 1.06
N GLU A 376 -16.35 -14.75 0.32
CA GLU A 376 -16.77 -16.08 0.77
C GLU A 376 -15.98 -16.56 1.98
N LYS A 377 -14.67 -16.24 2.02
CA LYS A 377 -13.79 -16.57 3.13
C LYS A 377 -14.02 -15.65 4.33
N GLN A 378 -14.26 -14.36 4.10
CA GLN A 378 -14.49 -13.39 5.16
C GLN A 378 -15.78 -13.68 5.95
N PHE A 379 -16.83 -14.12 5.25
CA PHE A 379 -18.13 -14.43 5.87
C PHE A 379 -18.30 -15.91 6.23
N ASN A 380 -17.25 -16.73 6.16
CA ASN A 380 -17.29 -18.18 6.41
C ASN A 380 -18.37 -18.92 5.60
N THR A 381 -18.65 -18.46 4.38
CA THR A 381 -19.63 -19.08 3.47
C THR A 381 -18.98 -19.90 2.36
N LEU A 382 -17.64 -19.95 2.32
CA LEU A 382 -16.89 -20.68 1.31
C LEU A 382 -17.33 -22.14 1.21
N GLU A 383 -17.46 -22.83 2.35
CA GLU A 383 -17.89 -24.24 2.37
C GLU A 383 -19.28 -24.41 1.75
N LEU A 384 -20.25 -23.55 2.12
CA LEU A 384 -21.61 -23.59 1.58
C LEU A 384 -21.64 -23.40 0.06
N VAL A 385 -20.80 -22.50 -0.46
CA VAL A 385 -20.68 -22.24 -1.90
C VAL A 385 -20.06 -23.45 -2.61
N THR A 386 -18.99 -24.04 -2.04
CA THR A 386 -18.33 -25.23 -2.63
C THR A 386 -19.23 -26.46 -2.66
N TYR A 387 -20.13 -26.64 -1.68
CA TYR A 387 -21.09 -27.74 -1.67
C TYR A 387 -22.24 -27.57 -2.66
N SER A 388 -22.60 -26.33 -3.00
CA SER A 388 -23.54 -26.07 -4.07
C SER A 388 -22.87 -26.50 -5.39
N LYS A 389 -23.46 -27.45 -6.13
CA LYS A 389 -22.94 -27.95 -7.43
C LYS A 389 -22.86 -26.89 -8.54
N GLN A 390 -22.93 -25.61 -8.21
CA GLN A 390 -22.81 -24.51 -9.15
C GLN A 390 -21.34 -24.33 -9.52
N SER A 391 -21.04 -24.20 -10.81
CA SER A 391 -19.66 -24.11 -11.28
C SER A 391 -18.94 -22.90 -10.65
N SER A 392 -17.93 -23.15 -9.80
CA SER A 392 -17.02 -22.15 -9.23
C SER A 392 -16.46 -21.20 -10.29
N ILE A 393 -16.30 -21.69 -11.52
CA ILE A 393 -15.87 -20.91 -12.69
C ILE A 393 -16.93 -19.88 -13.10
N LEU A 394 -18.21 -20.26 -13.20
CA LEU A 394 -19.29 -19.34 -13.56
C LEU A 394 -19.45 -18.23 -12.51
N GLN A 395 -19.31 -18.57 -11.23
CA GLN A 395 -19.34 -17.56 -10.17
C GLN A 395 -18.15 -16.62 -10.26
N SER A 396 -16.95 -17.17 -10.47
CA SER A 396 -15.73 -16.37 -10.60
C SER A 396 -15.80 -15.39 -11.77
N LEU A 397 -16.29 -15.85 -12.93
CA LEU A 397 -16.50 -15.02 -14.11
C LEU A 397 -17.57 -13.94 -13.87
N ALA A 398 -18.68 -14.28 -13.21
CA ALA A 398 -19.71 -13.30 -12.90
C ALA A 398 -19.25 -12.24 -11.89
N CYS A 399 -18.45 -12.63 -10.90
CA CYS A 399 -17.83 -11.70 -9.94
C CYS A 399 -16.88 -10.74 -10.67
N TYR A 400 -16.04 -11.27 -11.58
CA TYR A 400 -15.19 -10.46 -12.45
C TYR A 400 -16.00 -9.49 -13.32
N CYS A 401 -17.02 -9.98 -14.03
CA CYS A 401 -17.88 -9.15 -14.88
C CYS A 401 -18.64 -8.09 -14.07
N ALA A 402 -19.07 -8.39 -12.85
CA ALA A 402 -19.76 -7.42 -12.00
C ALA A 402 -18.85 -6.24 -11.62
N ALA A 403 -17.59 -6.53 -11.26
CA ALA A 403 -16.59 -5.51 -10.98
C ALA A 403 -16.19 -4.72 -12.23
N TRP A 404 -16.10 -5.39 -13.39
CA TRP A 404 -15.84 -4.74 -14.68
C TRP A 404 -16.96 -3.75 -15.03
N ILE A 405 -18.23 -4.16 -14.88
CA ILE A 405 -19.39 -3.29 -15.09
C ILE A 405 -19.37 -2.11 -14.12
N LEU A 406 -19.00 -2.33 -12.85
CA LEU A 406 -18.90 -1.25 -11.88
C LEU A 406 -17.89 -0.19 -12.31
N LEU A 407 -16.67 -0.59 -12.72
CA LEU A 407 -15.68 0.35 -13.21
C LEU A 407 -16.09 1.03 -14.51
N ALA A 408 -16.73 0.30 -15.43
CA ALA A 408 -17.28 0.87 -16.65
C ALA A 408 -18.33 1.96 -16.35
N LEU A 409 -19.23 1.73 -15.39
CA LEU A 409 -20.22 2.69 -14.92
C LEU A 409 -19.55 3.92 -14.26
N VAL A 410 -18.48 3.72 -13.51
CA VAL A 410 -17.70 4.82 -12.89
C VAL A 410 -17.03 5.69 -13.95
N SER A 411 -16.63 5.10 -15.08
CA SER A 411 -16.03 5.79 -16.22
C SER A 411 -17.03 6.20 -17.32
N MET A 412 -18.34 6.09 -17.10
CA MET A 412 -19.34 6.26 -18.16
C MET A 412 -19.27 7.64 -18.82
N GLY A 413 -19.06 8.70 -18.02
CA GLY A 413 -18.86 10.06 -18.54
C GLY A 413 -17.66 10.16 -19.48
N SER A 414 -16.57 9.48 -19.16
CA SER A 414 -15.37 9.43 -19.99
C SER A 414 -15.58 8.62 -21.28
N VAL A 415 -16.31 7.50 -21.21
CA VAL A 415 -16.64 6.66 -22.38
C VAL A 415 -17.47 7.45 -23.39
N VAL A 416 -18.52 8.13 -22.94
CA VAL A 416 -19.38 8.96 -23.80
C VAL A 416 -18.55 10.03 -24.51
N ARG A 417 -17.62 10.65 -23.78
CA ARG A 417 -16.77 11.69 -24.32
C ARG A 417 -15.77 11.18 -25.34
N PHE A 418 -15.01 10.12 -25.02
CA PHE A 418 -14.03 9.55 -25.95
C PHE A 418 -14.70 8.99 -27.21
N ALA A 419 -15.93 8.46 -27.08
CA ALA A 419 -16.74 8.05 -28.23
C ALA A 419 -17.17 9.27 -29.07
N GLY A 420 -17.57 10.37 -28.43
CA GLY A 420 -17.94 11.61 -29.10
C GLY A 420 -16.77 12.34 -29.79
N SER A 421 -15.56 12.25 -29.23
CA SER A 421 -14.33 12.78 -29.83
C SER A 421 -13.65 11.82 -30.84
N ALA A 422 -14.22 10.63 -31.05
CA ALA A 422 -13.67 9.57 -31.91
C ALA A 422 -12.23 9.12 -31.54
N GLU A 423 -11.88 9.18 -30.25
CA GLU A 423 -10.57 8.80 -29.73
C GLU A 423 -10.50 7.33 -29.34
N TRP A 424 -10.54 6.48 -30.37
CA TRP A 424 -10.57 5.02 -30.20
C TRP A 424 -9.40 4.46 -29.41
N LEU A 425 -8.22 5.09 -29.51
CA LEU A 425 -7.02 4.67 -28.80
C LEU A 425 -7.19 4.73 -27.28
N LEU A 426 -7.81 5.82 -26.79
CA LEU A 426 -8.09 6.02 -25.36
C LEU A 426 -9.21 5.10 -24.86
N LEU A 427 -10.21 4.82 -25.70
CA LEU A 427 -11.26 3.84 -25.38
C LEU A 427 -10.69 2.43 -25.20
N VAL A 428 -9.82 2.00 -26.11
CA VAL A 428 -9.16 0.70 -26.00
C VAL A 428 -8.28 0.65 -24.75
N GLN A 429 -7.49 1.70 -24.49
CA GLN A 429 -6.67 1.81 -23.29
C GLN A 429 -7.53 1.70 -22.01
N LEU A 430 -8.68 2.38 -21.96
CA LEU A 430 -9.60 2.33 -20.84
C LEU A 430 -10.12 0.91 -20.58
N ILE A 431 -10.49 0.17 -21.64
CA ILE A 431 -10.94 -1.23 -21.52
C ILE A 431 -9.83 -2.13 -20.95
N ILE A 432 -8.58 -1.91 -21.39
CA ILE A 432 -7.40 -2.63 -20.90
C ILE A 432 -7.18 -2.30 -19.43
N ALA A 433 -7.22 -1.02 -19.06
CA ALA A 433 -7.06 -0.53 -17.70
C ALA A 433 -8.11 -1.13 -16.74
N ILE A 434 -9.38 -1.21 -17.16
CA ILE A 434 -10.47 -1.80 -16.37
C ILE A 434 -10.17 -3.29 -16.15
N SER A 435 -9.85 -4.01 -17.23
CA SER A 435 -9.59 -5.44 -17.17
C SER A 435 -8.40 -5.76 -16.27
N PHE A 436 -7.31 -5.00 -16.38
CA PHE A 436 -6.14 -5.11 -15.52
C PHE A 436 -6.48 -4.87 -14.05
N THR A 437 -7.18 -3.79 -13.73
CA THR A 437 -7.51 -3.41 -12.35
C THR A 437 -8.40 -4.44 -11.67
N VAL A 438 -9.42 -4.94 -12.36
CA VAL A 438 -10.31 -5.98 -11.82
C VAL A 438 -9.57 -7.30 -11.64
N SER A 439 -8.75 -7.69 -12.62
CA SER A 439 -7.96 -8.93 -12.55
C SER A 439 -6.97 -8.89 -11.39
N LEU A 440 -6.30 -7.76 -11.20
CA LEU A 440 -5.36 -7.52 -10.09
C LEU A 440 -6.08 -7.61 -8.74
N ALA A 441 -7.23 -6.94 -8.59
CA ALA A 441 -8.02 -6.99 -7.36
C ALA A 441 -8.45 -8.41 -7.01
N TYR A 442 -8.97 -9.13 -8.01
CA TYR A 442 -9.44 -10.50 -7.82
C TYR A 442 -8.31 -11.45 -7.44
N PHE A 443 -7.13 -11.29 -8.07
CA PHE A 443 -5.94 -12.07 -7.77
C PHE A 443 -5.41 -11.82 -6.37
N CYS A 444 -5.22 -10.57 -6.00
CA CYS A 444 -4.76 -10.19 -4.66
C CYS A 444 -5.69 -10.73 -3.56
N GLY A 445 -7.00 -10.65 -3.78
CA GLY A 445 -8.01 -11.18 -2.85
C GLY A 445 -8.01 -12.71 -2.76
N ALA A 446 -7.95 -13.42 -3.89
CA ALA A 446 -7.96 -14.88 -3.92
C ALA A 446 -6.68 -15.51 -3.34
N LEU A 447 -5.52 -14.91 -3.62
CA LEU A 447 -4.21 -15.37 -3.17
C LEU A 447 -4.04 -15.21 -1.66
N THR A 448 -4.27 -13.99 -1.15
CA THR A 448 -4.01 -13.67 0.27
C THR A 448 -5.21 -13.95 1.18
N GLY A 449 -6.42 -13.96 0.63
CA GLY A 449 -7.65 -14.00 1.41
C GLY A 449 -7.90 -12.74 2.24
N THR A 450 -7.25 -11.62 1.89
CA THR A 450 -7.39 -10.33 2.59
C THR A 450 -7.52 -9.16 1.59
N LYS A 451 -8.13 -8.04 2.03
CA LYS A 451 -8.29 -6.83 1.20
C LYS A 451 -6.97 -6.07 0.99
N ARG A 452 -5.97 -6.35 1.83
CA ARG A 452 -4.81 -5.48 2.02
C ARG A 452 -3.91 -5.43 0.82
N MET A 453 -3.58 -6.58 0.25
CA MET A 453 -2.61 -6.64 -0.83
C MET A 453 -3.04 -5.72 -1.98
N PHE A 454 -4.34 -5.72 -2.34
CA PHE A 454 -4.87 -4.79 -3.33
C PHE A 454 -4.89 -3.34 -2.83
N GLU A 455 -5.34 -3.09 -1.60
CA GLU A 455 -5.39 -1.73 -1.02
C GLU A 455 -4.01 -1.08 -0.84
N VAL A 456 -2.92 -1.85 -0.86
CA VAL A 456 -1.54 -1.32 -0.86
C VAL A 456 -1.00 -1.19 -2.28
N LEU A 457 -1.08 -2.26 -3.08
CA LEU A 457 -0.48 -2.29 -4.41
C LEU A 457 -1.18 -1.35 -5.37
N TYR A 458 -2.52 -1.26 -5.32
CA TYR A 458 -3.27 -0.45 -6.26
C TYR A 458 -2.99 1.05 -6.11
N PRO A 459 -3.03 1.66 -4.90
CA PRO A 459 -2.65 3.07 -4.74
C PRO A 459 -1.21 3.36 -5.20
N ALA A 460 -0.27 2.43 -4.97
CA ALA A 460 1.11 2.58 -5.45
C ALA A 460 1.19 2.60 -6.99
N LEU A 461 0.55 1.64 -7.67
CA LEU A 461 0.46 1.61 -9.13
C LEU A 461 -0.31 2.81 -9.70
N TRP A 462 -1.36 3.23 -9.01
CA TRP A 462 -2.18 4.39 -9.34
C TRP A 462 -1.40 5.70 -9.24
N TYR A 463 -0.49 5.82 -8.27
CA TYR A 463 0.36 6.99 -8.13
C TYR A 463 1.48 7.00 -9.18
N ILE A 464 2.20 5.88 -9.34
CA ILE A 464 3.35 5.81 -10.26
C ILE A 464 2.92 5.88 -11.72
N GLY A 465 1.84 5.18 -12.11
CA GLY A 465 1.40 5.14 -13.49
C GLY A 465 0.71 6.45 -13.91
N PRO A 466 -0.57 6.65 -13.56
CA PRO A 466 -1.35 7.83 -13.97
C PRO A 466 -0.84 9.18 -13.46
N ILE A 467 -0.48 9.28 -12.18
CA ILE A 467 -0.18 10.59 -11.56
C ILE A 467 1.25 11.03 -11.90
N GLN A 468 2.24 10.15 -11.77
CA GLN A 468 3.63 10.44 -12.13
C GLN A 468 3.92 10.26 -13.64
N THR A 469 2.96 9.74 -14.41
CA THR A 469 3.05 9.51 -15.87
C THR A 469 4.20 8.59 -16.30
N ALA A 470 4.58 7.64 -15.44
CA ALA A 470 5.66 6.70 -15.72
C ALA A 470 5.27 5.77 -16.89
N LEU A 471 5.99 5.86 -18.01
CA LEU A 471 5.65 5.21 -19.28
C LEU A 471 5.31 3.71 -19.15
N TYR A 472 6.12 2.96 -18.41
CA TYR A 472 5.96 1.49 -18.28
C TYR A 472 4.87 1.07 -17.28
N VAL A 473 4.40 1.97 -16.44
CA VAL A 473 3.36 1.71 -15.42
C VAL A 473 2.06 2.45 -15.77
N ASP A 474 2.03 3.23 -16.85
CA ASP A 474 0.87 3.99 -17.29
C ASP A 474 -0.16 3.08 -17.99
N PHE A 475 -0.99 2.42 -17.17
CA PHE A 475 -2.10 1.62 -17.65
C PHE A 475 -3.29 2.47 -18.13
N PHE A 476 -3.40 3.75 -17.74
CA PHE A 476 -4.48 4.65 -18.17
C PHE A 476 -4.20 5.33 -19.51
N GLY A 477 -2.95 5.35 -19.96
CA GLY A 477 -2.52 5.94 -21.23
C GLY A 477 -2.61 7.46 -21.25
N VAL A 478 -2.13 8.11 -20.18
CA VAL A 478 -1.92 9.57 -20.15
C VAL A 478 -1.07 10.00 -21.34
N ASN A 479 -0.01 9.23 -21.64
CA ASN A 479 0.82 9.39 -22.84
C ASN A 479 0.50 8.32 -23.88
N SER A 480 -0.76 8.22 -24.30
CA SER A 480 -1.28 7.13 -25.15
C SER A 480 -0.33 6.79 -26.31
N GLN A 481 0.06 7.76 -27.14
CA GLN A 481 0.92 7.49 -28.30
C GLN A 481 2.28 6.86 -27.95
N ALA A 482 2.94 7.35 -26.89
CA ALA A 482 4.22 6.79 -26.43
C ALA A 482 4.03 5.38 -25.83
N SER A 483 2.96 5.17 -25.06
CA SER A 483 2.65 3.86 -24.47
C SER A 483 2.37 2.80 -25.54
N TRP A 484 1.67 3.17 -26.61
CA TRP A 484 1.40 2.27 -27.73
C TRP A 484 2.66 1.96 -28.54
N GLN A 485 3.54 2.94 -28.78
CA GLN A 485 4.84 2.72 -29.43
C GLN A 485 5.74 1.79 -28.61
N ALA A 486 5.73 1.91 -27.29
CA ALA A 486 6.47 1.04 -26.38
C ALA A 486 5.80 -0.34 -26.18
N GLY A 487 4.62 -0.59 -26.75
CA GLY A 487 3.88 -1.85 -26.61
C GLY A 487 3.33 -2.13 -25.20
N VAL A 488 3.29 -1.11 -24.33
CA VAL A 488 2.85 -1.21 -22.93
C VAL A 488 1.43 -1.80 -22.78
N PRO A 489 0.43 -1.41 -23.59
CA PRO A 489 -0.93 -1.97 -23.49
C PRO A 489 -0.99 -3.49 -23.68
N TYR A 490 -0.14 -4.06 -24.53
CA TYR A 490 -0.11 -5.52 -24.76
C TYR A 490 0.35 -6.28 -23.51
N TYR A 491 1.32 -5.74 -22.78
CA TYR A 491 1.76 -6.31 -21.49
C TYR A 491 0.64 -6.25 -20.44
N PHE A 492 -0.13 -5.15 -20.38
CA PHE A 492 -1.26 -5.06 -19.46
C PHE A 492 -2.41 -6.02 -19.80
N VAL A 493 -2.67 -6.27 -21.07
CA VAL A 493 -3.64 -7.30 -21.49
C VAL A 493 -3.15 -8.69 -21.11
N ALA A 494 -1.90 -9.02 -21.43
CA ALA A 494 -1.33 -10.33 -21.12
C ALA A 494 -1.30 -10.60 -19.61
N THR A 495 -0.92 -9.61 -18.81
CA THR A 495 -0.93 -9.71 -17.35
C THR A 495 -2.35 -9.84 -16.80
N SER A 496 -3.32 -9.07 -17.31
CA SER A 496 -4.74 -9.19 -16.93
C SER A 496 -5.28 -10.61 -17.15
N ILE A 497 -5.05 -11.18 -18.34
CA ILE A 497 -5.51 -12.53 -18.68
C ILE A 497 -4.81 -13.58 -17.81
N SER A 498 -3.50 -13.45 -17.61
CA SER A 498 -2.71 -14.35 -16.76
C SER A 498 -3.22 -14.36 -15.31
N LEU A 499 -3.42 -13.17 -14.71
CA LEU A 499 -3.95 -13.02 -13.36
C LEU A 499 -5.34 -13.66 -13.23
N LEU A 500 -6.24 -13.39 -14.18
CA LEU A 500 -7.57 -13.99 -14.19
C LEU A 500 -7.51 -15.52 -14.29
N MET A 501 -6.70 -16.07 -15.19
CA MET A 501 -6.53 -17.52 -15.31
C MET A 501 -5.96 -18.15 -14.04
N LEU A 502 -4.99 -17.52 -13.40
CA LEU A 502 -4.42 -17.97 -12.13
C LEU A 502 -5.47 -17.95 -11.01
N THR A 503 -6.34 -16.94 -10.95
CA THR A 503 -7.43 -16.91 -9.95
C THR A 503 -8.43 -18.03 -10.12
N ILE A 504 -8.87 -18.28 -11.35
CA ILE A 504 -9.85 -19.34 -11.65
C ILE A 504 -9.24 -20.69 -11.31
N ARG A 505 -7.96 -20.92 -11.68
CA ARG A 505 -7.24 -22.15 -11.30
C ARG A 505 -7.15 -22.31 -9.79
N ALA A 506 -6.69 -21.28 -9.07
CA ALA A 506 -6.54 -21.33 -7.61
C ALA A 506 -7.88 -21.58 -6.88
N LYS A 507 -9.00 -21.08 -7.41
CA LYS A 507 -10.34 -21.35 -6.87
C LYS A 507 -10.92 -22.69 -7.29
N SER A 508 -10.48 -23.28 -8.40
CA SER A 508 -10.94 -24.61 -8.84
C SER A 508 -10.25 -25.77 -8.11
N THR A 509 -9.05 -25.54 -7.58
CA THR A 509 -8.26 -26.53 -6.84
C THR A 509 -8.55 -26.56 -5.33
N ARG A 510 -9.34 -25.61 -4.83
CA ARG A 510 -9.83 -25.54 -3.45
C ARG A 510 -11.26 -26.04 -3.41
#